data_AF-A0AAP0N311-F1
#
_entry.id   AF-A0AAP0N311-F1
#
_cell.length_a   1.000
_cell.length_b   1.000
_cell.length_c   1.000
_cell.angle_alpha   90.00
_cell.angle_beta   90.00
_cell.angle_gamma   90.00
#
_symmetry.space_group_name_H-M   'P 1'
#
loop_
_entity.id
_entity.type
_entity.pdbx_description
1 polymer ?
#
loop_
_entity_poly.entity_id
_entity_poly.type
_entity_poly.pdbx_seq_one_letter_code
_entity_poly.pdbx_strand_id
1 'polypeptide(L)'
;MDYKSVEQNTSQPFVFHSLKKIYIYYCNKLKDLTFLAFAPNRKSIGTDSCKPLEEIVSDVPEVRMGNLNPFAQLQYLRFFSLQNLKSIYRKPVPFPHLR
;
A
#
# COMPACT_ATOMS: atom_id res chain seq x y z
N MET A 1 11.39 35.55 20.34
CA MET A 1 10.75 34.27 20.68
C MET A 1 11.31 33.24 19.73
N ASP A 2 12.22 32.41 20.25
CA ASP A 2 12.91 31.35 19.51
C ASP A 2 11.94 30.20 19.22
N TYR A 3 11.67 29.94 17.94
CA TYR A 3 10.99 28.72 17.51
C TYR A 3 12.04 27.62 17.35
N LYS A 4 12.51 27.03 18.45
CA LYS A 4 13.21 25.75 18.42
C LYS A 4 12.33 24.63 18.96
N SER A 5 12.34 23.55 18.17
CA SER A 5 11.99 22.16 18.49
C SER A 5 10.53 21.85 18.81
N VAL A 6 9.72 21.73 17.76
CA VAL A 6 8.78 20.60 17.71
C VAL A 6 9.62 19.40 17.31
N GLU A 7 10.07 18.63 18.30
CA GLU A 7 10.57 17.28 18.06
C GLU A 7 9.42 16.46 17.46
N GLN A 8 9.41 16.36 16.13
CA GLN A 8 8.62 15.35 15.45
C GLN A 8 9.23 14.01 15.83
N ASN A 9 8.67 13.40 16.88
CA ASN A 9 8.93 12.03 17.29
C ASN A 9 8.40 11.10 16.18
N THR A 10 9.16 11.05 15.08
CA THR A 10 8.92 10.20 13.93
C THR A 10 9.48 8.84 14.29
N SER A 11 8.71 8.08 15.09
CA SER A 11 8.86 6.62 15.05
C SER A 11 8.84 6.23 13.59
N GLN A 12 9.99 5.81 13.05
CA GLN A 12 10.08 5.31 11.70
C GLN A 12 9.00 4.25 11.56
N PRO A 13 8.08 4.36 10.58
CA PRO A 13 7.14 3.27 10.36
C PRO A 13 7.95 2.01 10.13
N PHE A 14 7.59 0.90 10.78
CA PHE A 14 8.27 -0.39 10.57
C PHE A 14 8.30 -0.69 9.06
N VAL A 15 9.49 -0.57 8.45
CA VAL A 15 9.65 -0.70 7.00
C VAL A 15 9.96 -2.16 6.67
N PHE A 16 9.11 -2.77 5.84
CA PHE A 16 9.27 -4.15 5.39
C PHE A 16 10.24 -4.27 4.21
N HIS A 17 11.52 -4.00 4.45
CA HIS A 17 12.54 -4.06 3.39
C HIS A 17 12.63 -5.44 2.72
N SER A 18 12.48 -6.54 3.45
CA SER A 18 12.63 -7.88 2.85
C SER A 18 11.34 -8.42 2.21
N LEU A 19 10.21 -7.72 2.32
CA LEU A 19 8.92 -8.22 1.88
C LEU A 19 8.79 -8.13 0.35
N LYS A 20 8.74 -9.31 -0.29
CA LYS A 20 8.69 -9.43 -1.75
C LYS A 20 7.39 -10.00 -2.30
N LYS A 21 6.69 -10.81 -1.51
CA LYS A 21 5.47 -11.50 -1.93
C LYS A 21 4.44 -11.43 -0.82
N ILE A 22 3.21 -11.10 -1.17
CA ILE A 22 2.08 -11.01 -0.25
C ILE A 22 0.92 -11.75 -0.91
N TYR A 23 0.36 -12.71 -0.19
CA TYR A 23 -0.83 -13.41 -0.61
C TYR A 23 -1.86 -13.41 0.51
N ILE A 24 -3.08 -12.96 0.22
CA ILE A 24 -4.14 -12.82 1.21
C ILE A 24 -5.41 -13.48 0.68
N TYR A 25 -5.92 -14.47 1.42
CA TYR A 25 -7.05 -15.29 0.99
C TYR A 25 -8.16 -15.25 2.06
N TYR A 26 -9.40 -15.13 1.62
CA TYR A 26 -10.60 -15.29 2.46
C TYR A 26 -10.68 -14.33 3.68
N CYS A 27 -10.09 -13.14 3.58
CA CYS A 27 -10.12 -12.17 4.68
C CYS A 27 -11.37 -11.28 4.62
N ASN A 28 -12.42 -11.70 5.35
CA ASN A 28 -13.72 -11.01 5.41
C ASN A 28 -13.76 -9.76 6.30
N LYS A 29 -12.62 -9.28 6.79
CA LYS A 29 -12.48 -8.02 7.54
C LYS A 29 -11.42 -7.08 6.96
N LEU A 30 -10.74 -7.51 5.89
CA LEU A 30 -9.69 -6.71 5.26
C LEU A 30 -10.35 -5.59 4.46
N LYS A 31 -10.04 -4.33 4.80
CA LYS A 31 -10.59 -3.13 4.17
C LYS A 31 -9.68 -2.54 3.09
N ASP A 32 -8.37 -2.61 3.31
CA ASP A 32 -7.33 -2.13 2.42
C ASP A 32 -6.01 -2.88 2.64
N LEU A 33 -5.03 -2.60 1.79
CA LEU A 33 -3.64 -3.03 1.91
C LEU A 33 -2.70 -1.83 2.03
N THR A 34 -3.09 -0.78 2.77
CA THR A 34 -2.30 0.45 2.89
C THR A 34 -0.91 0.21 3.48
N PHE A 35 -0.72 -0.87 4.25
CA PHE A 35 0.59 -1.29 4.74
C PHE A 35 1.62 -1.55 3.63
N LEU A 36 1.19 -1.77 2.38
CA LEU A 36 2.06 -1.90 1.22
C LEU A 36 2.96 -0.69 1.02
N ALA A 37 2.53 0.51 1.44
CA ALA A 37 3.36 1.72 1.39
C ALA A 37 4.64 1.59 2.24
N PHE A 38 4.64 0.73 3.26
CA PHE A 38 5.80 0.47 4.11
C PHE A 38 6.71 -0.66 3.60
N ALA A 39 6.44 -1.20 2.41
CA ALA A 39 7.34 -2.13 1.74
C ALA A 39 7.96 -1.40 0.53
N PRO A 40 9.15 -0.82 0.59
CA PRO A 40 9.70 -0.07 -0.53
C PRO A 40 10.19 -0.96 -1.68
N ASN A 41 10.36 -2.26 -1.42
CA ASN A 41 10.98 -3.20 -2.35
C ASN A 41 9.97 -3.88 -3.29
N ARG A 42 10.55 -4.62 -4.24
CA ARG A 42 9.86 -5.33 -5.32
C ARG A 42 8.78 -6.27 -4.78
N LYS A 43 7.52 -6.05 -5.16
CA LYS A 43 6.36 -6.76 -4.61
C LYS A 43 5.59 -7.54 -5.67
N SER A 44 5.13 -8.73 -5.28
CA SER A 44 4.05 -9.48 -5.96
C SER A 44 2.89 -9.61 -4.98
N ILE A 45 1.69 -9.20 -5.41
CA ILE A 45 0.50 -9.18 -4.56
C ILE A 45 -0.57 -10.05 -5.20
N GLY A 46 -1.06 -11.01 -4.42
CA GLY A 46 -2.24 -11.78 -4.75
C GLY A 46 -3.30 -11.62 -3.67
N THR A 47 -4.53 -11.31 -4.04
CA THR A 47 -5.67 -11.42 -3.12
C THR A 47 -6.82 -12.20 -3.74
N ASP A 48 -7.51 -12.96 -2.89
CA ASP A 48 -8.67 -13.74 -3.29
C ASP A 48 -9.75 -13.67 -2.21
N SER A 49 -11.00 -13.53 -2.66
CA SER A 49 -12.19 -13.73 -1.82
C SER A 49 -12.22 -12.85 -0.57
N CYS A 50 -11.62 -11.66 -0.65
CA CYS A 50 -11.63 -10.64 0.39
C CYS A 50 -12.78 -9.66 0.12
N LYS A 51 -14.00 -10.06 0.45
CA LYS A 51 -15.22 -9.31 0.07
C LYS A 51 -15.25 -7.84 0.52
N PRO A 52 -14.78 -7.43 1.71
CA PRO A 52 -14.85 -6.03 2.13
C PRO A 52 -13.76 -5.12 1.55
N LEU A 53 -12.84 -5.67 0.75
CA LEU A 53 -11.72 -4.90 0.19
C LEU A 53 -12.25 -3.96 -0.91
N GLU A 54 -12.33 -2.66 -0.59
CA GLU A 54 -12.84 -1.64 -1.52
C GLU A 54 -11.72 -0.88 -2.26
N GLU A 55 -10.58 -0.72 -1.60
CA GLU A 55 -9.39 -0.06 -2.14
C GLU A 55 -8.14 -0.90 -1.82
N ILE A 56 -7.18 -0.97 -2.74
CA ILE A 56 -5.90 -1.67 -2.46
C ILE A 56 -5.02 -0.82 -1.54
N VAL A 57 -4.91 0.47 -1.80
CA VAL A 57 -4.23 1.41 -0.88
C VAL A 57 -5.19 2.56 -0.60
N SER A 58 -5.68 2.63 0.64
CA SER A 58 -6.52 3.70 1.15
C SER A 58 -5.62 4.78 1.77
N ASP A 59 -5.64 5.97 1.18
CA ASP A 59 -5.13 7.23 1.74
C ASP A 59 -3.85 7.14 2.59
N VAL A 60 -2.68 7.12 1.94
CA VAL A 60 -1.40 7.27 2.66
C VAL A 60 -1.10 8.77 2.72
N PRO A 61 -0.84 9.35 3.91
CA PRO A 61 -0.50 10.77 4.01
C PRO A 61 0.67 11.08 3.09
N GLU A 62 0.47 11.98 2.12
CA GLU A 62 1.52 12.42 1.18
C GLU A 62 2.78 12.90 1.91
N VAL A 63 2.59 13.47 3.11
CA VAL A 63 3.65 13.91 4.02
C VAL A 63 4.58 12.76 4.43
N ARG A 64 4.10 11.51 4.49
CA ARG A 64 4.89 10.33 4.87
C ARG A 64 5.53 9.62 3.68
N MET A 65 4.94 9.76 2.48
CA MET A 65 5.45 9.10 1.28
C MET A 65 6.14 10.06 0.29
N GLY A 66 6.14 11.38 0.51
CA GLY A 66 6.85 12.36 -0.31
C GLY A 66 6.69 12.15 -1.82
N ASN A 67 5.50 12.35 -2.39
CA ASN A 67 5.21 12.12 -3.82
C ASN A 67 5.65 10.74 -4.39
N LEU A 68 6.03 9.77 -3.56
CA LEU A 68 6.46 8.46 -4.03
C LEU A 68 5.23 7.66 -4.49
N ASN A 69 5.37 7.06 -5.67
CA ASN A 69 4.40 6.11 -6.17
C ASN A 69 4.48 4.81 -5.36
N PRO A 70 3.43 4.41 -4.61
CA PRO A 70 3.43 3.19 -3.79
C PRO A 70 3.57 1.90 -4.61
N PHE A 71 3.35 1.98 -5.92
CA PHE A 71 3.42 0.86 -6.87
C PHE A 71 4.65 0.90 -7.79
N ALA A 72 5.59 1.82 -7.55
CA ALA A 72 6.79 1.95 -8.39
C ALA A 72 7.57 0.62 -8.53
N GLN A 73 7.54 -0.24 -7.50
CA GLN A 73 8.23 -1.53 -7.47
C GLN A 73 7.26 -2.73 -7.55
N LEU A 74 5.97 -2.50 -7.84
CA LEU A 74 4.99 -3.58 -7.99
C LEU A 74 5.22 -4.29 -9.33
N GLN A 75 5.37 -5.62 -9.28
CA GLN A 75 5.61 -6.44 -10.48
C GLN A 75 4.44 -7.27 -10.91
N TYR A 76 3.68 -7.78 -9.94
CA TYR A 76 2.57 -8.67 -10.20
C TYR A 76 1.43 -8.29 -9.28
N LEU A 77 0.26 -8.15 -9.87
CA LEU A 77 -0.98 -7.86 -9.19
C LEU A 77 -2.03 -8.84 -9.67
N ARG A 78 -2.61 -9.61 -8.76
CA ARG A 78 -3.63 -10.60 -9.11
C ARG A 78 -4.75 -10.58 -8.09
N PHE A 79 -5.96 -10.35 -8.58
CA PHE A 79 -7.15 -10.24 -7.76
C PHE A 79 -8.20 -11.23 -8.24
N PHE A 80 -8.77 -11.99 -7.31
CA PHE A 80 -9.86 -12.90 -7.57
C PHE A 80 -11.02 -12.64 -6.62
N SER A 81 -12.23 -12.70 -7.16
CA SER A 81 -13.46 -12.67 -6.35
C SER A 81 -13.54 -11.48 -5.38
N LEU A 82 -13.01 -10.31 -5.76
CA LEU A 82 -13.05 -9.08 -4.97
C LEU A 82 -14.29 -8.25 -5.32
N GLN A 83 -15.46 -8.71 -4.88
CA GLN A 83 -16.76 -8.19 -5.31
C GLN A 83 -16.97 -6.68 -5.06
N ASN A 84 -16.33 -6.11 -4.04
CA ASN A 84 -16.51 -4.70 -3.68
C ASN A 84 -15.30 -3.81 -4.04
N LEU A 85 -14.30 -4.32 -4.77
CA LEU A 85 -13.13 -3.51 -5.13
C LEU A 85 -13.53 -2.41 -6.11
N LYS A 86 -13.42 -1.15 -5.69
CA LYS A 86 -13.78 0.04 -6.47
C LYS A 86 -12.58 0.67 -7.16
N SER A 87 -11.42 0.64 -6.51
CA SER A 87 -10.19 1.22 -7.08
C SER A 87 -8.93 0.53 -6.54
N ILE A 88 -7.85 0.61 -7.31
CA ILE A 88 -6.52 0.22 -6.80
C ILE A 88 -5.94 1.35 -5.94
N TYR A 89 -6.14 2.59 -6.38
CA TYR A 89 -5.70 3.79 -5.69
C TYR A 89 -6.58 4.96 -6.11
N ARG A 90 -6.76 5.93 -5.20
CA ARG A 90 -7.64 7.09 -5.43
C ARG A 90 -7.15 8.05 -6.52
N LYS A 91 -5.84 8.10 -6.75
CA LYS A 91 -5.23 8.95 -7.79
C LYS A 91 -4.70 8.07 -8.94
N PRO A 92 -4.75 8.55 -10.18
CA PRO A 92 -4.06 7.87 -11.28
C PRO A 92 -2.56 7.90 -11.01
N VAL A 93 -1.95 6.71 -10.94
CA VAL A 93 -0.51 6.52 -10.73
C VAL A 93 0.02 5.47 -11.69
N PRO A 94 1.27 5.60 -12.17
CA PRO A 94 1.83 4.65 -13.12
C PRO A 94 2.19 3.32 -12.44
N PHE A 95 2.24 2.24 -13.23
CA PHE A 95 2.69 0.92 -12.79
C PHE A 95 3.91 0.49 -13.64
N PRO A 96 5.07 1.13 -13.47
CA PRO A 96 6.18 1.05 -14.44
C PRO A 96 6.82 -0.34 -14.57
N HIS A 97 6.58 -1.23 -13.61
CA HIS A 97 7.18 -2.57 -13.56
C HIS A 97 6.15 -3.71 -13.51
N LEU A 98 4.86 -3.40 -13.63
CA LEU A 98 3.79 -4.38 -13.62
C LEU A 98 3.84 -5.21 -14.91
N ARG A 99 3.76 -6.53 -14.76
CA ARG A 99 3.73 -7.52 -15.84
C ARG A 99 2.34 -8.14 -15.98
#